data_AF-A0A7W0UA99-F1
#
_entry.id   AF-A0A7W0UA99-F1
#
_cell.length_a   1.000
_cell.length_b   1.000
_cell.length_c   1.000
_cell.angle_alpha   90.00
_cell.angle_beta   90.00
_cell.angle_gamma   90.00
#
_symmetry.space_group_name_H-M   'P 1'
#
loop_
_entity.id
_entity.type
_entity.pdbx_description
1 polymer ?
#
loop_
_entity_poly.entity_id
_entity_poly.type
_entity_poly.pdbx_seq_one_letter_code
_entity_poly.pdbx_strand_id
1 'polypeptide(L)'
;MSAALMFSVQPMFARFVLPLFGGTPAVWNTSMVFFQAALLAGYLYAHETTRRLGVRRQAALHLGVVLLPLLVLPLAVPDGWAPTDGESPVPLLLGLLLVAVGLPFFVVSTTAPLLQRWLAGTDHPAARDPYFLYRASNVGSVLGLLAYPLAVEPGLRLAEQGVVWAVGYAVLAALVAACAAVVWRS
;
A
#
# COMPACT_ATOMS: atom_id res chain seq x y z
N MET A 1 6.94 4.03 -7.37
CA MET A 1 6.01 4.82 -6.53
C MET A 1 5.26 3.96 -5.53
N SER A 2 4.64 2.84 -5.92
CA SER A 2 3.95 1.93 -4.98
C SER A 2 4.84 1.47 -3.82
N ALA A 3 6.06 1.02 -4.11
CA ALA A 3 7.05 0.65 -3.11
C ALA A 3 7.35 1.78 -2.11
N ALA A 4 7.58 3.00 -2.59
CA ALA A 4 7.84 4.14 -1.72
C ALA A 4 6.63 4.43 -0.80
N LEU A 5 5.40 4.41 -1.33
CA LEU A 5 4.17 4.58 -0.55
C LEU A 5 3.97 3.47 0.49
N MET A 6 4.31 2.23 0.15
CA MET A 6 4.20 1.07 1.04
C MET A 6 5.22 1.12 2.19
N PHE A 7 6.43 1.60 1.93
CA PHE A 7 7.47 1.71 2.95
C PHE A 7 7.35 2.99 3.78
N SER A 8 6.66 4.02 3.28
CA SER A 8 6.34 5.22 4.08
C SER A 8 5.10 5.05 4.94
N VAL A 9 4.12 4.23 4.53
CA VAL A 9 2.85 4.12 5.27
C VAL A 9 3.01 3.40 6.62
N GLN A 10 3.91 2.41 6.72
CA GLN A 10 4.15 1.70 7.98
C GLN A 10 4.67 2.63 9.10
N PRO A 11 5.76 3.40 8.91
CA PRO A 11 6.23 4.32 9.95
C PRO A 11 5.27 5.51 10.17
N MET A 12 4.52 5.94 9.15
CA MET A 12 3.45 6.92 9.30
C MET A 12 2.33 6.44 10.21
N PHE A 13 1.84 5.22 10.00
CA PHE A 13 0.80 4.65 10.84
C PHE A 13 1.29 4.33 12.25
N ALA A 14 2.56 3.93 12.41
CA ALA A 14 3.16 3.80 13.74
C ALA A 14 3.08 5.13 14.52
N ARG A 15 3.34 6.27 13.87
CA ARG A 15 3.20 7.60 14.50
C ARG A 15 1.75 8.00 14.76
N PHE A 16 0.79 7.58 13.94
CA PHE A 16 -0.63 7.78 14.20
C PHE A 16 -1.13 7.00 15.42
N VAL A 17 -0.64 5.77 15.58
CA VAL A 17 -1.07 4.84 16.63
C VAL A 17 -0.37 5.14 17.97
N LEU A 18 0.87 5.63 17.95
CA LEU A 18 1.70 5.85 19.14
C LEU A 18 1.02 6.70 20.24
N PRO A 19 0.34 7.83 19.95
CA PRO A 19 -0.33 8.63 20.97
C PRO A 19 -1.52 7.92 21.65
N LEU A 20 -2.13 6.94 20.96
CA LEU A 20 -3.34 6.26 21.42
C LEU A 20 -3.04 4.94 22.12
N PHE A 21 -2.07 4.17 21.62
CA PHE A 21 -1.78 2.82 22.09
C PHE A 21 -0.41 2.69 22.79
N GLY A 22 0.42 3.73 22.72
CA GLY A 22 1.78 3.73 23.26
C GLY A 22 2.77 2.89 22.45
N GLY A 23 4.03 2.88 22.91
CA GLY A 23 5.16 2.21 22.22
C GLY A 23 5.42 0.78 22.71
N THR A 24 4.40 0.06 23.16
CA THR A 24 4.61 -1.27 23.76
C THR A 24 5.00 -2.33 22.72
N PRO A 25 5.74 -3.39 23.10
CA PRO A 25 6.06 -4.50 22.20
C PRO A 25 4.82 -5.15 21.58
N ALA A 26 3.70 -5.20 22.31
CA ALA A 26 2.44 -5.75 21.82
C ALA A 26 1.92 -4.96 20.60
N VAL A 27 1.87 -3.63 20.69
CA VAL A 27 1.42 -2.74 19.62
C VAL A 27 2.29 -2.89 18.37
N TRP A 28 3.61 -2.93 18.56
CA TRP A 28 4.56 -3.14 17.47
C TRP A 28 4.35 -4.49 16.78
N ASN A 29 4.30 -5.58 17.54
CA ASN A 29 4.14 -6.93 17.01
C ASN A 29 2.80 -7.11 16.28
N THR A 30 1.71 -6.58 16.84
CA THR A 30 0.39 -6.60 16.19
C THR A 30 0.40 -5.84 14.87
N SER A 31 1.00 -4.65 14.83
CA SER A 31 1.13 -3.87 13.59
C SER A 31 1.95 -4.61 12.54
N MET A 32 3.07 -5.20 12.93
CA MET A 32 3.90 -6.02 12.04
C MET A 32 3.13 -7.21 11.47
N VAL A 33 2.47 -8.00 12.31
CA VAL A 33 1.66 -9.14 11.85
C VAL A 33 0.58 -8.70 10.88
N PHE A 34 -0.12 -7.60 11.17
CA PHE A 34 -1.13 -7.04 10.27
C PHE A 34 -0.54 -6.69 8.89
N PHE A 35 0.55 -5.92 8.83
CA PHE A 35 1.14 -5.50 7.56
C PHE A 35 1.70 -6.69 6.77
N GLN A 36 2.30 -7.69 7.42
CA GLN A 36 2.77 -8.91 6.75
C GLN A 36 1.61 -9.74 6.22
N ALA A 37 0.52 -9.88 7.00
CA ALA A 37 -0.68 -10.59 6.55
C ALA A 37 -1.36 -9.89 5.37
N ALA A 38 -1.47 -8.56 5.41
CA ALA A 38 -2.04 -7.76 4.32
C ALA A 38 -1.18 -7.83 3.05
N LEU A 39 0.16 -7.82 3.19
CA LEU A 39 1.09 -8.02 2.09
C LEU A 39 0.91 -9.40 1.45
N LEU A 40 0.84 -10.44 2.27
CA LEU A 40 0.61 -11.81 1.81
C LEU A 40 -0.73 -11.93 1.07
N ALA A 41 -1.79 -11.33 1.61
CA ALA A 41 -3.10 -11.30 0.97
C ALA A 41 -3.05 -10.58 -0.40
N GLY A 42 -2.30 -9.47 -0.49
CA GLY A 42 -2.09 -8.76 -1.75
C GLY A 42 -1.36 -9.62 -2.80
N TYR A 43 -0.36 -10.38 -2.40
CA TYR A 43 0.35 -11.31 -3.29
C TYR A 43 -0.51 -12.48 -3.72
N LEU A 44 -1.32 -13.03 -2.81
CA LEU A 44 -2.28 -14.08 -3.11
C LEU A 44 -3.33 -13.58 -4.12
N TYR A 45 -3.88 -12.38 -3.91
CA TYR A 45 -4.78 -11.72 -4.87
C TYR A 45 -4.11 -11.58 -6.23
N ALA A 46 -2.89 -11.05 -6.29
CA ALA A 46 -2.17 -10.86 -7.54
C ALA A 46 -1.93 -12.19 -8.28
N HIS A 47 -1.54 -13.23 -7.54
CA HIS A 47 -1.29 -14.56 -8.09
C HIS A 47 -2.57 -15.21 -8.64
N GLU A 48 -3.62 -15.31 -7.80
CA GLU A 48 -4.85 -16.02 -8.14
C GLU A 48 -5.65 -15.32 -9.24
N THR A 49 -5.79 -13.99 -9.17
CA THR A 49 -6.54 -13.25 -10.19
C THR A 49 -5.86 -13.32 -11.54
N THR A 50 -4.52 -13.21 -11.60
CA THR A 50 -3.80 -13.29 -12.87
C THR A 50 -3.84 -14.71 -13.43
N ARG A 51 -3.79 -15.74 -12.57
CA ARG A 51 -3.90 -17.14 -12.98
C ARG A 51 -5.28 -17.48 -13.55
N ARG A 52 -6.36 -16.91 -12.99
CA ARG A 52 -7.74 -17.29 -13.36
C ARG A 52 -8.37 -16.43 -14.45
N LEU A 53 -8.06 -15.13 -14.49
CA LEU A 53 -8.78 -14.16 -15.34
C LEU A 53 -8.06 -13.81 -16.65
N GLY A 54 -6.77 -14.14 -16.76
CA GLY A 54 -5.92 -13.63 -17.84
C GLY A 54 -5.64 -12.12 -17.69
N VAL A 55 -4.60 -11.63 -18.37
CA VAL A 55 -4.02 -10.30 -18.11
C VAL A 55 -5.02 -9.15 -18.31
N ARG A 56 -5.80 -9.15 -19.41
CA ARG A 56 -6.73 -8.03 -19.73
C ARG A 56 -7.90 -7.90 -18.76
N ARG A 57 -8.53 -9.01 -18.35
CA ARG A 57 -9.64 -8.99 -17.37
C ARG A 57 -9.12 -8.69 -15.97
N GLN A 58 -7.92 -9.18 -15.63
CA GLN A 58 -7.29 -8.86 -14.37
C GLN A 58 -6.96 -7.37 -14.28
N ALA A 59 -6.50 -6.73 -15.38
CA ALA A 59 -6.31 -5.29 -15.43
C ALA A 59 -7.59 -4.49 -15.19
N ALA A 60 -8.73 -4.92 -15.74
CA ALA A 60 -10.04 -4.30 -15.49
C ALA A 60 -10.47 -4.42 -14.02
N LEU A 61 -10.35 -5.63 -13.45
CA LEU A 61 -10.65 -5.87 -12.04
C LEU A 61 -9.78 -5.00 -11.14
N HIS A 62 -8.47 -4.97 -11.41
CA HIS A 62 -7.53 -4.25 -10.57
C HIS A 62 -7.73 -2.73 -10.66
N LEU A 63 -8.16 -2.20 -11.80
CA LEU A 63 -8.56 -0.80 -11.91
C LEU A 63 -9.71 -0.47 -10.97
N GLY A 64 -10.74 -1.32 -10.89
CA GLY A 64 -11.81 -1.14 -9.90
C GLY A 64 -11.27 -1.16 -8.47
N VAL A 65 -10.39 -2.11 -8.16
CA VAL A 65 -9.75 -2.23 -6.84
C VAL A 65 -8.89 -1.00 -6.50
N VAL A 66 -8.18 -0.41 -7.47
CA VAL A 66 -7.33 0.77 -7.26
C VAL A 66 -8.13 2.03 -6.92
N LEU A 67 -9.41 2.07 -7.26
CA LEU A 67 -10.28 3.20 -6.93
C LEU A 67 -10.83 3.11 -5.50
N LEU A 68 -10.91 1.91 -4.91
CA LEU A 68 -11.52 1.73 -3.59
C LEU A 68 -10.82 2.53 -2.48
N PRO A 69 -9.48 2.61 -2.39
CA PRO A 69 -8.83 3.43 -1.38
C PRO A 69 -9.18 4.93 -1.45
N LEU A 70 -9.64 5.46 -2.59
CA LEU A 70 -10.04 6.87 -2.70
C LEU A 70 -11.22 7.21 -1.78
N LEU A 71 -12.00 6.21 -1.34
CA LEU A 71 -13.13 6.38 -0.43
C LEU A 71 -12.70 6.59 1.03
N VAL A 72 -11.47 6.23 1.39
CA VAL A 72 -10.96 6.28 2.77
C VAL A 72 -9.78 7.25 2.92
N LEU A 73 -9.45 7.99 1.87
CA LEU A 73 -8.40 9.00 1.88
C LEU A 73 -8.97 10.39 2.24
N PRO A 74 -8.18 11.27 2.89
CA PRO A 74 -6.79 11.07 3.33
C PRO A 74 -6.69 10.14 4.55
N LEU A 75 -5.53 9.48 4.68
CA LEU A 75 -5.26 8.60 5.82
C LEU A 75 -5.29 9.40 7.14
N ALA A 76 -6.15 8.98 8.06
CA ALA A 76 -6.28 9.54 9.39
C ALA A 76 -6.75 8.46 10.37
N VAL A 77 -6.60 8.73 11.67
CA VAL A 77 -7.21 7.90 12.72
C VAL A 77 -8.61 8.42 12.99
N PRO A 78 -9.67 7.61 12.82
CA PRO A 78 -11.01 8.02 13.19
C PRO A 78 -11.13 8.25 14.70
N ASP A 79 -12.13 9.02 15.11
CA ASP A 79 -12.42 9.20 16.53
C ASP A 79 -12.89 7.88 17.19
N GLY A 80 -12.68 7.74 18.49
CA GLY A 80 -13.18 6.61 19.28
C GLY A 80 -12.34 5.33 19.24
N TRP A 81 -11.13 5.37 18.68
CA TRP A 81 -10.19 4.24 18.66
C TRP A 81 -9.19 4.20 19.83
N ALA A 82 -9.40 5.04 20.85
CA ALA A 82 -8.58 5.01 22.05
C ALA A 82 -8.98 3.82 22.95
N PRO A 83 -8.03 2.98 23.41
CA PRO A 83 -8.33 1.92 24.35
C PRO A 83 -8.84 2.49 25.69
N THR A 84 -9.82 1.83 26.28
CA THR A 84 -10.30 2.11 27.64
C THR A 84 -9.43 1.39 28.67
N ASP A 85 -9.42 1.90 29.91
CA ASP A 85 -8.60 1.34 30.98
C ASP A 85 -8.95 -0.14 31.26
N GLY A 86 -7.94 -1.02 31.16
CA GLY A 86 -8.07 -2.45 31.45
C GLY A 86 -8.36 -3.35 30.25
N GLU A 87 -8.60 -2.80 29.05
CA GLU A 87 -8.78 -3.59 27.82
C GLU A 87 -7.44 -3.94 27.14
N SER A 88 -7.40 -5.10 26.47
CA SER A 88 -6.27 -5.45 25.62
C SER A 88 -6.24 -4.56 24.37
N PRO A 89 -5.11 -3.89 24.06
CA PRO A 89 -5.03 -2.99 22.90
C PRO A 89 -5.06 -3.72 21.55
N VAL A 90 -4.85 -5.05 21.54
CA VAL A 90 -4.59 -5.82 20.31
C VAL A 90 -5.80 -5.88 19.37
N PRO A 91 -7.01 -6.27 19.81
CA PRO A 91 -8.17 -6.35 18.89
C PRO A 91 -8.57 -4.98 18.35
N LEU A 92 -8.53 -3.96 19.21
CA LEU A 92 -8.85 -2.58 18.83
C LEU A 92 -7.83 -2.05 17.80
N LEU A 93 -6.54 -2.31 18.01
CA LEU A 93 -5.50 -1.94 17.06
C LEU A 93 -5.65 -2.65 15.70
N LEU A 94 -5.96 -3.94 15.70
CA LEU A 94 -6.22 -4.68 14.45
C LEU A 94 -7.41 -4.10 13.69
N GLY A 95 -8.48 -3.75 14.41
CA GLY A 95 -9.64 -3.06 13.82
C GLY A 95 -9.25 -1.70 13.22
N LEU A 96 -8.46 -0.91 13.95
CA LEU A 96 -8.01 0.40 13.50
C LEU A 96 -7.19 0.28 12.23
N LEU A 97 -6.20 -0.63 12.23
CA LEU A 97 -5.36 -0.87 11.07
C LEU A 97 -6.18 -1.34 9.87
N LEU A 98 -7.16 -2.23 10.09
CA LEU A 98 -8.02 -2.73 9.02
C LEU A 98 -8.84 -1.61 8.36
N VAL A 99 -9.50 -0.76 9.16
CA VAL A 99 -10.40 0.29 8.67
C VAL A 99 -9.61 1.48 8.10
N ALA A 100 -8.53 1.87 8.76
CA ALA A 100 -7.85 3.12 8.44
C ALA A 100 -6.74 2.95 7.37
N VAL A 101 -6.05 1.80 7.31
CA VAL A 101 -4.93 1.59 6.37
C VAL A 101 -4.97 0.29 5.59
N GLY A 102 -5.80 -0.68 6.00
CA GLY A 102 -5.81 -2.03 5.43
C GLY A 102 -6.07 -2.05 3.93
N LEU A 103 -7.13 -1.37 3.49
CA LEU A 103 -7.47 -1.29 2.08
C LEU A 103 -6.40 -0.55 1.24
N PRO A 104 -5.96 0.68 1.60
CA PRO A 104 -4.86 1.36 0.91
C PRO A 104 -3.56 0.53 0.85
N PHE A 105 -3.15 -0.07 1.97
CA PHE A 105 -1.94 -0.90 2.03
C PHE A 105 -2.05 -2.15 1.14
N PHE A 106 -3.19 -2.85 1.22
CA PHE A 106 -3.46 -4.02 0.38
C PHE A 106 -3.31 -3.68 -1.10
N VAL A 107 -3.96 -2.62 -1.56
CA VAL A 107 -3.90 -2.23 -2.97
C VAL A 107 -2.47 -1.90 -3.42
N VAL A 108 -1.76 -1.06 -2.66
CA VAL A 108 -0.38 -0.68 -2.99
C VAL A 108 0.56 -1.90 -3.04
N SER A 109 0.36 -2.87 -2.15
CA SER A 109 1.16 -4.10 -2.10
C SER A 109 1.01 -4.98 -3.34
N THR A 110 -0.16 -4.90 -4.01
CA THR A 110 -0.45 -5.71 -5.20
C THR A 110 0.17 -5.12 -6.48
N THR A 111 0.52 -3.83 -6.49
CA THR A 111 0.91 -3.12 -7.72
C THR A 111 2.20 -3.66 -8.34
N ALA A 112 3.24 -3.89 -7.52
CA ALA A 112 4.53 -4.35 -8.02
C ALA A 112 4.49 -5.73 -8.73
N PRO A 113 3.89 -6.79 -8.15
CA PRO A 113 3.77 -8.07 -8.83
C PRO A 113 2.81 -8.02 -10.03
N LEU A 114 1.75 -7.21 -9.97
CA LEU A 114 0.80 -7.10 -11.08
C LEU A 114 1.38 -6.39 -12.30
N LEU A 115 2.09 -5.27 -12.12
CA LEU A 115 2.72 -4.57 -13.24
C LEU A 115 3.78 -5.43 -13.93
N GLN A 116 4.53 -6.24 -13.19
CA GLN A 116 5.48 -7.21 -13.76
C GLN A 116 4.76 -8.26 -14.62
N ARG A 117 3.66 -8.83 -14.10
CA ARG A 117 2.82 -9.79 -14.83
C ARG A 117 2.16 -9.18 -16.06
N TRP A 118 1.72 -7.93 -15.97
CA TRP A 118 1.11 -7.20 -17.08
C TRP A 118 2.11 -6.97 -18.19
N LEU A 119 3.30 -6.45 -17.86
CA LEU A 119 4.34 -6.21 -18.85
C LEU A 119 4.76 -7.49 -19.56
N ALA A 120 4.93 -8.59 -18.83
CA ALA A 120 5.25 -9.90 -19.41
C ALA A 120 4.18 -10.43 -20.39
N GLY A 121 2.95 -9.94 -20.28
CA GLY A 121 1.84 -10.29 -21.17
C GLY A 121 1.62 -9.34 -22.34
N THR A 122 2.53 -8.39 -22.59
CA THR A 122 2.46 -7.44 -23.72
C THR A 122 3.52 -7.75 -24.78
N ASP A 123 3.39 -7.15 -25.96
CA ASP A 123 4.39 -7.24 -27.05
C ASP A 123 5.61 -6.31 -26.84
N HIS A 124 5.73 -5.68 -25.68
CA HIS A 124 6.80 -4.74 -25.37
C HIS A 124 8.17 -5.45 -25.42
N PRO A 125 9.25 -4.83 -25.95
CA PRO A 125 10.59 -5.46 -26.00
C PRO A 125 11.10 -5.93 -24.63
N ALA A 126 10.77 -5.17 -23.57
CA ALA A 126 11.11 -5.51 -22.19
C ALA A 126 10.19 -6.57 -21.55
N ALA A 127 9.17 -7.08 -22.24
CA ALA A 127 8.31 -8.16 -21.75
C ALA A 127 9.08 -9.47 -21.56
N ARG A 128 10.17 -9.66 -22.31
CA ARG A 128 11.06 -10.84 -22.17
C ARG A 128 11.87 -10.85 -20.88
N ASP A 129 12.11 -9.68 -20.29
CA ASP A 129 12.79 -9.54 -19.00
C ASP A 129 12.20 -8.38 -18.18
N PRO A 130 11.05 -8.60 -17.51
CA PRO A 130 10.40 -7.58 -16.68
C PRO A 130 11.15 -7.31 -15.36
N TYR A 131 12.30 -7.98 -15.10
CA TYR A 131 13.02 -7.88 -13.83
C TYR A 131 13.53 -6.47 -13.52
N PHE A 132 13.69 -5.60 -14.52
CA PHE A 132 14.02 -4.19 -14.28
C PHE A 132 12.93 -3.46 -13.45
N LEU A 133 11.66 -3.84 -13.57
CA LEU A 133 10.57 -3.28 -12.73
C LEU A 133 10.73 -3.69 -11.27
N TYR A 134 11.19 -4.91 -11.00
CA TYR A 134 11.51 -5.36 -9.65
C TYR A 134 12.68 -4.56 -9.06
N ARG A 135 13.75 -4.33 -9.84
CA ARG A 135 14.88 -3.49 -9.43
C ARG A 135 14.45 -2.05 -9.13
N ALA A 136 13.65 -1.44 -10.03
CA ALA A 136 13.11 -0.11 -9.83
C ALA A 136 12.21 -0.03 -8.59
N SER A 137 11.42 -1.07 -8.32
CA SER A 137 10.60 -1.17 -7.11
C SER A 137 11.45 -1.16 -5.84
N ASN A 138 12.52 -1.95 -5.79
CA ASN A 138 13.41 -2.00 -4.61
C ASN A 138 14.14 -0.69 -4.37
N VAL A 139 14.64 -0.03 -5.43
CA VAL A 139 15.21 1.33 -5.30
C VAL A 139 14.16 2.28 -4.73
N GLY A 140 12.92 2.21 -5.23
CA GLY A 140 11.80 2.97 -4.68
C GLY A 140 11.52 2.69 -3.20
N SER A 141 11.62 1.43 -2.75
CA SER A 141 11.48 1.05 -1.33
C SER A 141 12.55 1.71 -0.47
N VAL A 142 13.82 1.66 -0.89
CA VAL A 142 14.94 2.26 -0.16
C VAL A 142 14.78 3.77 -0.07
N LEU A 143 14.43 4.41 -1.19
CA LEU A 143 14.17 5.85 -1.21
C LEU A 143 12.99 6.23 -0.31
N GLY A 144 11.89 5.47 -0.33
CA GLY A 144 10.75 5.72 0.56
C GLY A 144 11.10 5.54 2.03
N LEU A 145 11.85 4.48 2.36
CA LEU A 145 12.29 4.19 3.73
C LEU A 145 13.22 5.28 4.28
N LEU A 146 14.12 5.80 3.45
CA LEU A 146 15.04 6.89 3.85
C LEU A 146 14.35 8.25 3.85
N ALA A 147 13.48 8.52 2.88
CA ALA A 147 12.76 9.80 2.78
C ALA A 147 11.86 10.03 3.99
N TYR A 148 11.31 8.98 4.60
CA TYR A 148 10.43 9.13 5.74
C TYR A 148 11.12 9.82 6.94
N PRO A 149 12.17 9.26 7.57
CA PRO A 149 12.85 9.92 8.70
C PRO A 149 13.64 11.16 8.30
N LEU A 150 14.14 11.27 7.06
CA LEU A 150 15.03 12.35 6.65
C LEU A 150 14.30 13.60 6.12
N ALA A 151 13.09 13.45 5.57
CA ALA A 151 12.39 14.55 4.91
C ALA A 151 10.92 14.67 5.35
N VAL A 152 10.18 13.56 5.42
CA VAL A 152 8.74 13.58 5.75
C VAL A 152 8.54 13.88 7.23
N GLU A 153 9.23 13.15 8.11
CA GLU A 153 9.08 13.28 9.56
C GLU A 153 9.51 14.65 10.11
N PRO A 154 10.65 15.24 9.68
CA PRO A 154 11.07 16.56 10.15
C PRO A 154 10.28 17.71 9.50
N GLY A 155 9.79 17.50 8.27
CA GLY A 155 9.22 18.56 7.45
C GLY A 155 7.69 18.67 7.49
N LEU A 156 6.97 17.63 7.93
CA LEU A 156 5.50 17.56 7.82
C LEU A 156 4.83 17.12 9.13
N ARG A 157 3.73 17.79 9.46
CA ARG A 157 2.79 17.38 10.51
C ARG A 157 2.05 16.12 10.07
N LEU A 158 1.61 15.29 11.04
CA LEU A 158 0.90 14.03 10.77
C LEU A 158 -0.31 14.18 9.84
N ALA A 159 -1.11 15.25 9.99
CA ALA A 159 -2.23 15.53 9.09
C ALA A 159 -1.78 15.82 7.65
N GLU A 160 -0.66 16.52 7.48
CA GLU A 160 -0.08 16.83 6.16
C GLU A 160 0.49 15.56 5.51
N GLN A 161 1.06 14.64 6.30
CA GLN A 161 1.54 13.35 5.80
C GLN A 161 0.41 12.52 5.18
N GLY A 162 -0.77 12.49 5.82
CA GLY A 162 -1.95 11.82 5.27
C GLY A 162 -2.40 12.39 3.92
N VAL A 163 -2.35 13.72 3.76
CA VAL A 163 -2.68 14.40 2.49
C VAL A 163 -1.63 14.13 1.42
N VAL A 164 -0.34 14.24 1.75
CA VAL A 164 0.77 13.94 0.82
C VAL A 164 0.70 12.49 0.35
N TRP A 165 0.38 11.56 1.25
CA TRP A 165 0.18 10.16 0.89
C TRP A 165 -1.01 9.98 -0.05
N ALA A 166 -2.13 10.67 0.19
CA ALA A 166 -3.30 10.63 -0.68
C ALA A 166 -2.99 11.16 -2.10
N VAL A 167 -2.23 12.25 -2.21
CA VAL A 167 -1.77 12.78 -3.51
C VAL A 167 -0.87 11.77 -4.21
N GLY A 168 0.11 11.19 -3.49
CA GLY A 168 0.97 10.15 -4.03
C GLY A 168 0.19 8.92 -4.51
N TYR A 169 -0.86 8.54 -3.77
CA TYR A 169 -1.76 7.47 -4.14
C TYR A 169 -2.57 7.80 -5.40
N ALA A 170 -3.09 9.02 -5.54
CA ALA A 170 -3.80 9.45 -6.75
C ALA A 170 -2.90 9.39 -8.00
N VAL A 171 -1.64 9.82 -7.87
CA VAL A 171 -0.64 9.68 -8.93
C VAL A 171 -0.38 8.21 -9.26
N LEU A 172 -0.24 7.35 -8.25
CA LEU A 172 -0.10 5.90 -8.45
C LEU A 172 -1.30 5.33 -9.23
N ALA A 173 -2.53 5.67 -8.84
CA ALA A 173 -3.74 5.20 -9.49
C ALA A 173 -3.79 5.61 -10.98
N ALA A 174 -3.42 6.85 -11.29
CA ALA A 174 -3.33 7.33 -12.67
C ALA A 174 -2.27 6.55 -13.49
N LEU A 175 -1.11 6.28 -12.90
CA LEU A 175 -0.06 5.48 -13.54
C LEU A 175 -0.51 4.03 -13.78
N VAL A 176 -1.20 3.41 -12.82
CA VAL A 176 -1.77 2.06 -12.98
C VAL A 176 -2.81 2.03 -14.10
N ALA A 177 -3.66 3.05 -14.20
CA ALA A 177 -4.62 3.20 -15.29
C ALA A 177 -3.92 3.33 -16.66
N ALA A 178 -2.84 4.09 -16.73
CA ALA A 178 -2.02 4.18 -17.94
C ALA A 178 -1.42 2.81 -18.33
N CYS A 179 -0.88 2.05 -17.38
CA CYS A 179 -0.37 0.71 -17.63
C CYS A 179 -1.46 -0.26 -18.12
N ALA A 180 -2.65 -0.23 -17.50
CA ALA A 180 -3.79 -1.05 -17.93
C ALA A 180 -4.23 -0.69 -19.37
N ALA A 181 -4.20 0.59 -19.73
CA ALA A 181 -4.50 1.03 -21.09
C ALA A 181 -3.49 0.50 -22.12
N VAL A 182 -2.19 0.42 -21.78
CA VAL A 182 -1.16 -0.19 -22.65
C VAL A 182 -1.42 -1.69 -22.85
N VAL A 183 -1.75 -2.39 -21.77
CA VAL A 183 -2.09 -3.83 -21.78
C VAL A 183 -3.29 -4.14 -22.67
N TRP A 184 -4.29 -3.25 -22.74
CA TRP A 184 -5.45 -3.45 -23.60
C TRP A 184 -5.20 -3.11 -25.07
N ARG A 185 -4.17 -2.32 -25.37
CA ARG A 185 -3.78 -1.93 -26.74
C ARG A 185 -2.78 -2.87 -27.39
N SER A 186 -2.06 -3.66 -26.59
CA SER A 186 -1.28 -4.82 -27.04
C SER A 186 -2.25 -5.99 -27.24
#